data_AF-A0A8C6VG58-F1
#
_entry.id   AF-A0A8C6VG58-F1
#
_cell.length_a   1.000
_cell.length_b   1.000
_cell.length_c   1.000
_cell.angle_alpha   90.00
_cell.angle_beta   90.00
_cell.angle_gamma   90.00
#
_symmetry.space_group_name_H-M   'P 1'
#
loop_
_entity.id
_entity.type
_entity.pdbx_description
1 polymer ?
#
loop_
_entity_poly.entity_id
_entity_poly.type
_entity_poly.pdbx_seq_one_letter_code
_entity_poly.pdbx_strand_id
1 'polypeptide(L)'
;MEKKRVAIIGAGSSGLCNIKCCLEEGLEPVCFESSDDIGGLWRFKDNPEEDRASIYKSVIINTSKEMMCFSDFPIPDDFPNYMHNSKIMDYFRMYAKHFDLLKYIHFKTKVCSVTKCSDFSTSGQWDVTTESDGKQESSVFDAVLVCTGHHTNAYLPLDSFPGITTFKGHYLHSRDYKSPDAFTGKRVIVIGIGNSGVDLAVEISHTAQQVFLSTRRGAWILGRVADKGYPLDIILSTRANLLLKQFFPLSMIDQLVQHKLNNRFDHSHYGLKPKHRFNSQHPTVNDDLPNCIISGKIIMKSNITEFTDTAAIFEDGSKEENIDCVIFATGYSFSFPFLGNVMRVVENHISLYKFVFSPHLEKPTLAIIGLVQPLGAIMPIAELQARWATRVFKGLAELPSTSEMISDIIDKKFSMAKRYVKSQRHTIQVDYIEYMDELASLIGVKPSVWSRFITDPKLAQELFFGACTPYQYRLQGPGKWEGARKAILTQHERVLKPLQTRLVTQSDKNASVPLWFKLVGLLLLFAAIWAYF
;
A
#
# COMPACT_ATOMS: atom_id res chain seq x y z
N MET A 1 17.82 4.73 34.14
CA MET A 1 16.58 3.95 33.94
C MET A 1 16.89 2.87 32.94
N GLU A 2 16.50 1.64 33.24
CA GLU A 2 16.62 0.50 32.32
C GLU A 2 15.79 0.77 31.05
N LYS A 3 16.34 0.43 29.88
CA LYS A 3 15.64 0.66 28.61
C LYS A 3 14.54 -0.38 28.45
N LYS A 4 13.34 0.06 28.05
CA LYS A 4 12.27 -0.88 27.71
C LYS A 4 12.66 -1.72 26.48
N ARG A 5 12.58 -3.03 26.61
CA ARG A 5 12.84 -4.01 25.55
C ARG A 5 11.59 -4.22 24.71
N VAL A 6 11.73 -4.13 23.38
CA VAL A 6 10.59 -4.22 22.45
C VAL A 6 10.84 -5.33 21.44
N ALA A 7 9.96 -6.34 21.41
CA ALA A 7 9.99 -7.38 20.39
C ALA A 7 9.38 -6.86 19.09
N ILE A 8 10.06 -7.09 17.96
CA ILE A 8 9.59 -6.74 16.62
C ILE A 8 9.48 -8.02 15.80
N ILE A 9 8.28 -8.34 15.31
CA ILE A 9 8.01 -9.61 14.62
C ILE A 9 8.00 -9.37 13.10
N GLY A 10 9.07 -9.78 12.43
CA GLY A 10 9.31 -9.64 10.99
C GLY A 10 10.16 -8.43 10.62
N ALA A 11 11.14 -8.63 9.74
CA ALA A 11 12.07 -7.64 9.21
C ALA A 11 11.72 -7.17 7.79
N GLY A 12 10.41 -7.11 7.47
CA GLY A 12 9.89 -6.45 6.27
C GLY A 12 10.03 -4.92 6.33
N SER A 13 9.41 -4.20 5.39
CA SER A 13 9.44 -2.73 5.38
C SER A 13 8.94 -2.11 6.69
N SER A 14 7.89 -2.70 7.29
CA SER A 14 7.40 -2.29 8.61
C SER A 14 8.41 -2.59 9.71
N GLY A 15 9.02 -3.77 9.73
CA GLY A 15 10.00 -4.16 10.74
C GLY A 15 11.20 -3.21 10.81
N LEU A 16 11.78 -2.90 9.64
CA LEU A 16 12.94 -2.01 9.54
C LEU A 16 12.64 -0.61 10.11
N CYS A 17 11.50 0.00 9.74
CA CYS A 17 11.18 1.33 10.29
C CYS A 17 10.84 1.27 11.79
N ASN A 18 10.30 0.15 12.30
CA ASN A 18 10.04 -0.03 13.72
C ASN A 18 11.33 -0.15 14.54
N ILE A 19 12.35 -0.88 14.06
CA ILE A 19 13.67 -0.91 14.73
C ILE A 19 14.19 0.53 14.85
N LYS A 20 14.19 1.27 13.73
CA LYS A 20 14.66 2.66 13.69
C LYS A 20 13.85 3.58 14.62
N CYS A 21 12.52 3.48 14.64
CA CYS A 21 11.67 4.28 15.52
C CYS A 21 11.85 3.94 17.00
N CYS A 22 12.12 2.67 17.35
CA CYS A 22 12.48 2.28 18.70
C CYS A 22 13.78 2.97 19.15
N LEU A 23 14.81 2.94 18.29
CA LEU A 23 16.10 3.59 18.58
C LEU A 23 15.97 5.11 18.72
N GLU A 24 15.21 5.77 17.84
CA GLU A 24 14.94 7.22 17.92
C GLU A 24 14.28 7.63 19.24
N GLU A 25 13.45 6.75 19.80
CA GLU A 25 12.78 6.98 21.09
C GLU A 25 13.58 6.39 22.27
N GLY A 26 14.78 5.84 22.06
CA GLY A 26 15.63 5.30 23.12
C GLY A 26 15.15 3.98 23.74
N LEU A 27 14.32 3.23 23.02
CA LEU A 27 13.92 1.85 23.34
C LEU A 27 14.99 0.85 22.89
N GLU A 28 14.94 -0.38 23.38
CA GLU A 28 15.84 -1.47 22.98
C GLU A 28 15.09 -2.49 22.11
N PRO A 29 15.20 -2.41 20.76
CA PRO A 29 14.51 -3.32 19.87
C PRO A 29 15.23 -4.68 19.77
N VAL A 30 14.46 -5.76 19.73
CA VAL A 30 14.90 -7.09 19.30
C VAL A 30 13.95 -7.56 18.20
N CYS A 31 14.48 -7.74 16.99
CA CYS A 31 13.69 -8.13 15.83
C CYS A 31 13.90 -9.61 15.50
N PHE A 32 12.81 -10.33 15.31
CA PHE A 32 12.80 -11.74 14.92
C PHE A 32 12.32 -11.86 13.48
N GLU A 33 13.14 -12.43 12.60
CA GLU A 33 12.83 -12.65 11.19
C GLU A 33 12.90 -14.15 10.89
N SER A 34 11.81 -14.71 10.37
CA SER A 34 11.74 -16.14 10.08
C SER A 34 12.63 -16.55 8.90
N SER A 35 12.89 -15.64 7.96
CA SER A 35 13.78 -15.88 6.82
C SER A 35 15.24 -15.50 7.12
N ASP A 36 16.09 -15.66 6.12
CA ASP A 36 17.55 -15.46 6.16
C ASP A 36 18.02 -14.06 5.74
N ASP A 37 17.11 -13.12 5.43
CA ASP A 37 17.45 -11.73 5.07
C ASP A 37 16.23 -10.81 5.29
N ILE A 38 16.42 -9.51 5.20
CA ILE A 38 15.38 -8.49 5.38
C ILE A 38 14.44 -8.37 4.16
N GLY A 39 13.44 -7.48 4.28
CA GLY A 39 12.66 -6.95 3.16
C GLY A 39 11.32 -7.64 2.93
N GLY A 40 11.12 -8.84 3.48
CA GLY A 40 9.85 -9.55 3.45
C GLY A 40 9.33 -9.74 2.02
N LEU A 41 8.18 -9.15 1.71
CA LEU A 41 7.52 -9.22 0.39
C LEU A 41 8.42 -8.78 -0.78
N TRP A 42 9.27 -7.78 -0.59
CA TRP A 42 10.03 -7.18 -1.68
C TRP A 42 11.28 -7.97 -2.07
N ARG A 43 11.68 -8.95 -1.25
CA ARG A 43 12.79 -9.84 -1.55
C ARG A 43 12.30 -10.97 -2.46
N PHE A 44 12.46 -10.83 -3.77
CA PHE A 44 12.14 -11.91 -4.69
C PHE A 44 12.96 -13.18 -4.38
N LYS A 45 12.29 -14.34 -4.38
CA LYS A 45 12.89 -15.67 -4.44
C LYS A 45 12.12 -16.50 -5.45
N ASP A 46 12.80 -17.37 -6.18
CA ASP A 46 12.18 -18.25 -7.17
C ASP A 46 11.19 -19.22 -6.53
N ASN A 47 11.48 -19.74 -5.34
CA ASN A 47 10.58 -20.63 -4.62
C ASN A 47 9.79 -19.87 -3.53
N PRO A 48 8.46 -19.99 -3.48
CA PRO A 48 7.66 -19.48 -2.36
C PRO A 48 8.06 -20.14 -1.04
N GLU A 49 8.11 -19.36 0.03
CA GLU A 49 8.34 -19.84 1.40
C GLU A 49 7.01 -19.75 2.17
N GLU A 50 6.72 -20.69 3.06
CA GLU A 50 5.39 -20.81 3.72
C GLU A 50 4.96 -19.53 4.44
N ASP A 51 5.80 -19.03 5.35
CA ASP A 51 5.49 -17.89 6.22
C ASP A 51 5.80 -16.50 5.61
N ARG A 52 6.15 -16.42 4.32
CA ARG A 52 6.54 -15.17 3.66
C ARG A 52 5.72 -14.90 2.41
N ALA A 53 5.32 -13.64 2.24
CA ALA A 53 4.67 -13.20 1.01
C ALA A 53 5.57 -13.47 -0.20
N SER A 54 4.95 -13.97 -1.27
CA SER A 54 5.63 -14.32 -2.52
C SER A 54 5.25 -13.32 -3.60
N ILE A 55 6.25 -12.87 -4.35
CA ILE A 55 6.08 -12.01 -5.52
C ILE A 55 6.64 -12.70 -6.77
N TYR A 56 6.20 -12.23 -7.92
CA TYR A 56 6.73 -12.60 -9.22
C TYR A 56 7.90 -11.71 -9.63
N LYS A 57 8.73 -12.22 -10.53
CA LYS A 57 10.07 -11.66 -10.78
C LYS A 57 10.03 -10.21 -11.25
N SER A 58 9.04 -9.87 -12.05
CA SER A 58 8.91 -8.59 -12.76
C SER A 58 8.19 -7.48 -11.98
N VAL A 59 7.75 -7.71 -10.75
CA VAL A 59 6.95 -6.72 -9.99
C VAL A 59 7.63 -5.35 -9.99
N ILE A 60 6.90 -4.35 -10.45
CA ILE A 60 7.21 -2.92 -10.31
C ILE A 60 6.18 -2.31 -9.36
N ILE A 61 6.66 -1.53 -8.37
CA ILE A 61 5.77 -0.88 -7.39
C ILE A 61 4.80 0.11 -8.07
N ASN A 62 3.61 0.28 -7.48
CA ASN A 62 2.57 1.19 -8.00
C ASN A 62 2.58 2.59 -7.37
N THR A 63 3.58 2.90 -6.54
CA THR A 63 3.75 4.21 -5.89
C THR A 63 5.13 4.76 -6.19
N SER A 64 5.21 6.06 -6.43
CA SER A 64 6.44 6.73 -6.85
C SER A 64 7.45 6.86 -5.71
N LYS A 65 8.73 6.95 -6.08
CA LYS A 65 9.85 6.96 -5.14
C LYS A 65 9.76 8.03 -4.05
N GLU A 66 9.33 9.25 -4.41
CA GLU A 66 9.18 10.35 -3.46
C GLU A 66 7.96 10.20 -2.55
N MET A 67 6.94 9.43 -2.97
CA MET A 67 5.73 9.18 -2.20
C MET A 67 5.84 7.94 -1.30
N MET A 68 6.77 7.03 -1.60
CA MET A 68 6.93 5.77 -0.86
C MET A 68 8.16 5.70 0.04
N CYS A 69 9.09 6.64 -0.05
CA CYS A 69 10.28 6.66 0.80
C CYS A 69 9.92 6.81 2.29
N PHE A 70 10.89 6.58 3.17
CA PHE A 70 10.76 6.93 4.57
C PHE A 70 10.95 8.45 4.74
N SER A 71 10.30 9.03 5.74
CA SER A 71 10.15 10.49 5.89
C SER A 71 11.45 11.26 6.08
N ASP A 72 12.52 10.60 6.49
CA ASP A 72 13.84 11.19 6.70
C ASP A 72 14.96 10.48 5.92
N PHE A 73 14.59 9.68 4.91
CA PHE A 73 15.55 8.98 4.06
C PHE A 73 15.05 8.93 2.61
N PRO A 74 15.30 10.00 1.81
CA PRO A 74 14.93 10.03 0.40
C PRO A 74 15.55 8.87 -0.38
N ILE A 75 14.81 8.35 -1.36
CA ILE A 75 15.33 7.39 -2.32
C ILE A 75 16.38 8.09 -3.21
N PRO A 76 17.47 7.41 -3.62
CA PRO A 76 18.49 8.00 -4.48
C PRO A 76 17.91 8.67 -5.73
N ASP A 77 18.53 9.77 -6.12
CA ASP A 77 18.00 10.63 -7.16
C ASP A 77 18.07 10.00 -8.56
N ASP A 78 18.99 9.07 -8.77
CA ASP A 78 19.17 8.27 -9.99
C ASP A 78 18.20 7.08 -10.10
N PHE A 79 17.51 6.70 -9.00
CA PHE A 79 16.53 5.61 -9.05
C PHE A 79 15.28 6.02 -9.86
N PRO A 80 14.66 5.08 -10.60
CA PRO A 80 13.45 5.37 -11.36
C PRO A 80 12.28 5.71 -10.43
N ASN A 81 11.31 6.49 -10.92
CA ASN A 81 10.14 6.87 -10.12
C ASN A 81 9.32 5.66 -9.68
N TYR A 82 9.10 4.69 -10.57
CA TYR A 82 8.49 3.41 -10.25
C TYR A 82 9.57 2.34 -10.32
N MET A 83 9.83 1.68 -9.19
CA MET A 83 10.96 0.79 -9.03
C MET A 83 10.55 -0.67 -9.17
N HIS A 84 11.38 -1.42 -9.88
CA HIS A 84 11.38 -2.88 -9.81
C HIS A 84 11.66 -3.36 -8.37
N ASN A 85 11.12 -4.51 -7.98
CA ASN A 85 11.27 -5.07 -6.63
C ASN A 85 12.74 -5.13 -6.15
N SER A 86 13.70 -5.41 -7.04
CA SER A 86 15.12 -5.41 -6.71
C SER A 86 15.65 -4.02 -6.28
N LYS A 87 15.18 -2.94 -6.90
CA LYS A 87 15.54 -1.56 -6.52
C LYS A 87 14.90 -1.15 -5.20
N ILE A 88 13.71 -1.66 -4.88
CA ILE A 88 13.11 -1.51 -3.54
C ILE A 88 14.00 -2.19 -2.50
N MET A 89 14.49 -3.40 -2.79
CA MET A 89 15.42 -4.10 -1.91
C MET A 89 16.75 -3.37 -1.72
N ASP A 90 17.32 -2.80 -2.79
CA ASP A 90 18.51 -1.95 -2.68
C ASP A 90 18.26 -0.79 -1.70
N TYR A 91 17.13 -0.10 -1.82
CA TYR A 91 16.75 0.97 -0.90
C TYR A 91 16.59 0.50 0.55
N PHE A 92 15.97 -0.66 0.80
CA PHE A 92 15.86 -1.21 2.16
C PHE A 92 17.20 -1.60 2.76
N ARG A 93 18.13 -2.15 1.96
CA ARG A 93 19.50 -2.42 2.40
C ARG A 93 20.25 -1.13 2.70
N MET A 94 20.07 -0.09 1.89
CA MET A 94 20.62 1.24 2.15
C MET A 94 20.08 1.82 3.47
N TYR A 95 18.78 1.73 3.70
CA TYR A 95 18.13 2.19 4.94
C TYR A 95 18.66 1.43 6.16
N ALA A 96 18.70 0.09 6.10
CA ALA A 96 19.19 -0.75 7.18
C ALA A 96 20.67 -0.50 7.50
N LYS A 97 21.50 -0.25 6.48
CA LYS A 97 22.91 0.11 6.64
C LYS A 97 23.07 1.52 7.22
N HIS A 98 22.31 2.50 6.72
CA HIS A 98 22.43 3.90 7.14
C HIS A 98 22.10 4.09 8.62
N PHE A 99 21.06 3.41 9.10
CA PHE A 99 20.62 3.48 10.51
C PHE A 99 21.17 2.34 11.39
N ASP A 100 22.09 1.52 10.87
CA ASP A 100 22.72 0.38 11.57
C ASP A 100 21.71 -0.56 12.25
N LEU A 101 20.70 -0.99 11.48
CA LEU A 101 19.55 -1.75 11.98
C LEU A 101 19.80 -3.26 12.07
N LEU A 102 20.70 -3.79 11.25
CA LEU A 102 20.87 -5.24 11.05
C LEU A 102 21.29 -5.98 12.32
N LYS A 103 22.03 -5.32 13.23
CA LYS A 103 22.50 -5.92 14.49
C LYS A 103 21.38 -6.26 15.48
N TYR A 104 20.18 -5.72 15.28
CA TYR A 104 19.00 -6.02 16.12
C TYR A 104 18.15 -7.15 15.55
N ILE A 105 18.54 -7.74 14.42
CA ILE A 105 17.74 -8.73 13.70
C ILE A 105 18.32 -10.12 13.92
N HIS A 106 17.50 -10.99 14.48
CA HIS A 106 17.72 -12.43 14.59
C HIS A 106 17.04 -13.11 13.41
N PHE A 107 17.83 -13.46 12.40
CA PHE A 107 17.38 -14.20 11.22
C PHE A 107 17.19 -15.68 11.54
N LYS A 108 16.36 -16.36 10.74
CA LYS A 108 15.98 -17.77 10.94
C LYS A 108 15.45 -18.00 12.36
N THR A 109 14.69 -17.04 12.87
CA THR A 109 14.08 -17.08 14.20
C THR A 109 12.59 -16.79 14.06
N LYS A 110 11.78 -17.84 14.06
CA LYS A 110 10.32 -17.75 13.92
C LYS A 110 9.70 -17.45 15.28
N VAL A 111 8.78 -16.49 15.35
CA VAL A 111 7.97 -16.27 16.55
C VAL A 111 6.81 -17.26 16.53
N CYS A 112 6.78 -18.16 17.52
CA CYS A 112 5.78 -19.22 17.65
C CYS A 112 4.60 -18.79 18.51
N SER A 113 4.85 -18.01 19.57
CA SER A 113 3.84 -17.58 20.53
C SER A 113 4.17 -16.23 21.14
N VAL A 114 3.14 -15.44 21.42
CA VAL A 114 3.20 -14.18 22.16
C VAL A 114 2.05 -14.17 23.15
N THR A 115 2.35 -14.33 24.44
CA THR A 115 1.35 -14.43 25.50
C THR A 115 1.56 -13.33 26.54
N LYS A 116 0.48 -12.91 27.19
CA LYS A 116 0.55 -12.00 28.33
C LYS A 116 1.31 -12.69 29.48
N CYS A 117 2.26 -12.00 30.11
CA CYS A 117 2.84 -12.46 31.37
C CYS A 117 1.75 -12.54 32.47
N SER A 118 2.00 -13.33 33.51
CA SER A 118 1.03 -13.54 34.61
C SER A 118 0.66 -12.24 35.34
N ASP A 119 1.55 -11.24 35.35
CA ASP A 119 1.37 -9.93 35.96
C ASP A 119 1.04 -8.82 34.93
N PHE A 120 0.58 -9.17 33.72
CA PHE A 120 0.33 -8.21 32.63
C PHE A 120 -0.53 -6.99 33.01
N SER A 121 -1.50 -7.15 33.92
CA SER A 121 -2.36 -6.05 34.37
C SER A 121 -1.58 -4.94 35.07
N THR A 122 -0.40 -5.24 35.64
CA THR A 122 0.51 -4.26 36.23
C THR A 122 1.71 -3.99 35.34
N SER A 123 2.39 -5.04 34.86
CA SER A 123 3.65 -4.96 34.09
C SER A 123 3.43 -4.54 32.64
N GLY A 124 2.36 -5.04 32.01
CA GLY A 124 2.13 -4.94 30.57
C GLY A 124 3.09 -5.78 29.71
N GLN A 125 3.82 -6.72 30.31
CA GLN A 125 4.87 -7.49 29.64
C GLN A 125 4.36 -8.74 28.91
N TRP A 126 5.11 -9.16 27.89
CA TRP A 126 4.79 -10.28 27.03
C TRP A 126 5.87 -11.35 27.10
N ASP A 127 5.47 -12.61 27.19
CA ASP A 127 6.34 -13.76 26.95
C ASP A 127 6.30 -14.09 25.45
N VAL A 128 7.47 -13.99 24.80
CA VAL A 128 7.63 -14.25 23.38
C VAL A 128 8.44 -15.53 23.22
N THR A 129 7.80 -16.58 22.72
CA THR A 129 8.43 -17.85 22.38
C THR A 129 8.87 -17.83 20.92
N THR A 130 10.14 -18.09 20.69
CA THR A 130 10.76 -18.15 19.37
C THR A 130 11.34 -19.53 19.10
N GLU A 131 11.45 -19.91 17.83
CA GLU A 131 12.09 -21.14 17.39
C GLU A 131 13.22 -20.82 16.41
N SER A 132 14.40 -21.38 16.66
CA SER A 132 15.56 -21.32 15.76
C SER A 132 16.30 -22.66 15.80
N ASP A 133 16.64 -23.20 14.62
CA ASP A 133 17.29 -24.51 14.46
C ASP A 133 16.61 -25.64 15.26
N GLY A 134 15.27 -25.62 15.32
CA GLY A 134 14.44 -26.61 16.04
C GLY A 134 14.45 -26.48 17.57
N LYS A 135 15.08 -25.45 18.12
CA LYS A 135 15.09 -25.14 19.56
C LYS A 135 14.17 -23.97 19.84
N GLN A 136 13.38 -24.09 20.91
CA GLN A 136 12.49 -23.03 21.37
C GLN A 136 13.07 -22.30 22.56
N GLU A 137 12.99 -20.97 22.53
CA GLU A 137 13.42 -20.08 23.61
C GLU A 137 12.32 -19.05 23.89
N SER A 138 12.03 -18.84 25.17
CA SER A 138 11.13 -17.78 25.64
C SER A 138 11.90 -16.61 26.20
N SER A 139 11.43 -15.40 25.93
CA SER A 139 11.99 -14.16 26.45
C SER A 139 10.90 -13.14 26.76
N VAL A 140 11.06 -12.41 27.86
CA VAL A 140 10.10 -11.37 28.28
C VAL A 140 10.44 -10.03 27.64
N PHE A 141 9.40 -9.33 27.16
CA PHE A 141 9.49 -8.01 26.55
C PHE A 141 8.47 -7.03 27.13
N ASP A 142 8.82 -5.75 27.20
CA ASP A 142 7.95 -4.68 27.70
C ASP A 142 6.88 -4.27 26.68
N ALA A 143 7.13 -4.51 25.40
CA ALA A 143 6.16 -4.28 24.34
C ALA A 143 6.44 -5.14 23.09
N VAL A 144 5.44 -5.27 22.23
CA VAL A 144 5.50 -6.06 20.99
C VAL A 144 4.98 -5.24 19.79
N LEU A 145 5.74 -5.26 18.70
CA LEU A 145 5.39 -4.67 17.40
C LEU A 145 5.26 -5.79 16.37
N VAL A 146 4.04 -6.01 15.87
CA VAL A 146 3.78 -7.07 14.89
C VAL A 146 3.87 -6.51 13.48
N CYS A 147 4.85 -7.01 12.70
CA CYS A 147 5.22 -6.51 11.37
C CYS A 147 5.18 -7.61 10.28
N THR A 148 4.37 -8.65 10.47
CA THR A 148 4.33 -9.86 9.64
C THR A 148 3.74 -9.67 8.23
N GLY A 149 3.11 -8.53 7.97
CA GLY A 149 2.40 -8.26 6.71
C GLY A 149 1.06 -9.00 6.62
N HIS A 150 0.40 -8.90 5.46
CA HIS A 150 -0.97 -9.39 5.26
C HIS A 150 -1.23 -9.92 3.82
N HIS A 151 -0.16 -10.24 3.08
CA HIS A 151 -0.21 -10.77 1.71
C HIS A 151 0.51 -12.14 1.61
N THR A 152 0.43 -12.94 2.68
CA THR A 152 1.12 -14.23 2.79
C THR A 152 0.17 -15.39 2.51
N ASN A 153 -1.00 -15.41 3.17
CA ASN A 153 -1.91 -16.55 3.11
C ASN A 153 -2.81 -16.42 1.88
N ALA A 154 -2.64 -17.30 0.89
CA ALA A 154 -3.42 -17.28 -0.34
C ALA A 154 -4.91 -17.51 -0.05
N TYR A 155 -5.78 -16.69 -0.66
CA TYR A 155 -7.22 -16.91 -0.61
C TYR A 155 -7.66 -17.62 -1.90
N LEU A 156 -7.91 -18.93 -1.82
CA LEU A 156 -8.24 -19.78 -2.96
C LEU A 156 -9.67 -20.35 -2.83
N PRO A 157 -10.71 -19.65 -3.33
CA PRO A 157 -12.11 -20.02 -3.12
C PRO A 157 -12.59 -21.09 -4.11
N LEU A 158 -12.02 -22.30 -4.05
CA LEU A 158 -12.35 -23.39 -5.00
C LEU A 158 -13.83 -23.76 -5.00
N ASP A 159 -14.50 -23.66 -3.85
CA ASP A 159 -15.94 -23.94 -3.71
C ASP A 159 -16.82 -23.00 -4.55
N SER A 160 -16.30 -21.85 -4.98
CA SER A 160 -17.00 -20.91 -5.86
C SER A 160 -16.86 -21.23 -7.35
N PHE A 161 -16.10 -22.27 -7.71
CA PHE A 161 -15.82 -22.67 -9.09
C PHE A 161 -16.10 -24.17 -9.28
N PRO A 162 -17.38 -24.56 -9.46
CA PRO A 162 -17.77 -25.94 -9.72
C PRO A 162 -16.93 -26.57 -10.85
N GLY A 163 -16.56 -27.84 -10.67
CA GLY A 163 -15.77 -28.60 -11.65
C GLY A 163 -14.27 -28.29 -11.69
N ILE A 164 -13.76 -27.33 -10.90
CA ILE A 164 -12.30 -27.05 -10.85
C ILE A 164 -11.47 -28.26 -10.37
N THR A 165 -12.05 -29.12 -9.53
CA THR A 165 -11.38 -30.33 -9.01
C THR A 165 -11.25 -31.44 -10.07
N THR A 166 -12.11 -31.43 -11.10
CA THR A 166 -12.09 -32.37 -12.23
C THR A 166 -11.37 -31.80 -13.46
N PHE A 167 -11.04 -30.51 -13.47
CA PHE A 167 -10.26 -29.86 -14.53
C PHE A 167 -8.89 -30.54 -14.68
N LYS A 168 -8.57 -30.99 -15.90
CA LYS A 168 -7.34 -31.76 -16.20
C LYS A 168 -6.13 -30.87 -16.45
N GLY A 169 -6.32 -29.58 -16.71
CA GLY A 169 -5.23 -28.62 -16.81
C GLY A 169 -4.66 -28.25 -15.43
N HIS A 170 -3.61 -27.43 -15.41
CA HIS A 170 -3.00 -27.00 -14.16
C HIS A 170 -3.73 -25.79 -13.58
N TYR A 171 -3.86 -25.69 -12.26
CA TYR A 171 -4.26 -24.44 -11.64
C TYR A 171 -3.38 -24.08 -10.45
N LEU A 172 -3.22 -22.78 -10.21
CA LEU A 172 -2.40 -22.25 -9.13
C LEU A 172 -2.96 -20.92 -8.61
N HIS A 173 -2.55 -20.51 -7.42
CA HIS A 173 -2.79 -19.16 -6.93
C HIS A 173 -1.70 -18.20 -7.44
N SER A 174 -2.01 -16.90 -7.54
CA SER A 174 -1.03 -15.87 -7.97
C SER A 174 0.23 -15.79 -7.10
N ARG A 175 0.15 -16.30 -5.86
CA ARG A 175 1.27 -16.45 -4.91
C ARG A 175 2.40 -17.33 -5.47
N ASP A 176 2.04 -18.35 -6.25
CA ASP A 176 2.97 -19.37 -6.72
C ASP A 176 3.49 -19.06 -8.14
N TYR A 177 2.96 -18.03 -8.78
CA TYR A 177 3.46 -17.53 -10.06
C TYR A 177 4.81 -16.81 -9.89
N LYS A 178 5.73 -17.01 -10.85
CA LYS A 178 7.09 -16.46 -10.81
C LYS A 178 7.56 -15.82 -12.11
N SER A 179 7.34 -16.50 -13.23
CA SER A 179 7.72 -16.08 -14.58
C SER A 179 6.73 -16.66 -15.59
N PRO A 180 6.67 -16.10 -16.81
CA PRO A 180 5.70 -16.53 -17.83
C PRO A 180 6.12 -17.81 -18.57
N ASP A 181 7.33 -18.33 -18.35
CA ASP A 181 7.94 -19.36 -19.21
C ASP A 181 7.06 -20.62 -19.33
N ALA A 182 6.48 -21.07 -18.21
CA ALA A 182 5.60 -22.24 -18.14
C ALA A 182 4.27 -22.08 -18.90
N PHE A 183 3.95 -20.87 -19.38
CA PHE A 183 2.70 -20.52 -20.05
C PHE A 183 2.88 -20.26 -21.55
N THR A 184 4.11 -20.37 -22.05
CA THR A 184 4.43 -20.17 -23.48
C THR A 184 3.62 -21.11 -24.36
N GLY A 185 2.93 -20.57 -25.36
CA GLY A 185 2.08 -21.32 -26.29
C GLY A 185 0.82 -21.94 -25.68
N LYS A 186 0.46 -21.60 -24.43
CA LYS A 186 -0.71 -22.15 -23.73
C LYS A 186 -1.92 -21.23 -23.78
N ARG A 187 -3.11 -21.80 -23.52
CA ARG A 187 -4.35 -21.07 -23.27
C ARG A 187 -4.57 -20.94 -21.76
N VAL A 188 -4.57 -19.71 -21.27
CA VAL A 188 -4.53 -19.41 -19.83
C VAL A 188 -5.71 -18.56 -19.42
N ILE A 189 -6.39 -18.95 -18.35
CA ILE A 189 -7.38 -18.12 -17.67
C ILE A 189 -6.74 -17.50 -16.42
N VAL A 190 -6.87 -16.19 -16.25
CA VAL A 190 -6.55 -15.50 -15.00
C VAL A 190 -7.85 -15.02 -14.35
N ILE A 191 -8.10 -15.44 -13.12
CA ILE A 191 -9.32 -15.12 -12.36
C ILE A 191 -9.02 -13.99 -11.39
N GLY A 192 -9.75 -12.89 -11.55
CA GLY A 192 -9.67 -11.73 -10.66
C GLY A 192 -8.88 -10.58 -11.28
N ILE A 193 -9.41 -9.37 -11.12
CA ILE A 193 -8.86 -8.14 -11.70
C ILE A 193 -8.20 -7.26 -10.62
N GLY A 194 -7.53 -7.87 -9.65
CA GLY A 194 -6.61 -7.13 -8.77
C GLY A 194 -5.31 -6.78 -9.51
N ASN A 195 -4.43 -5.99 -8.89
CA ASN A 195 -3.12 -5.65 -9.48
C ASN A 195 -2.35 -6.90 -9.94
N SER A 196 -2.28 -7.94 -9.10
CA SER A 196 -1.66 -9.21 -9.50
C SER A 196 -2.33 -9.83 -10.73
N GLY A 197 -3.65 -9.94 -10.75
CA GLY A 197 -4.36 -10.57 -11.87
C GLY A 197 -4.13 -9.87 -13.20
N VAL A 198 -4.09 -8.53 -13.18
CA VAL A 198 -3.80 -7.73 -14.38
C VAL A 198 -2.33 -7.87 -14.80
N ASP A 199 -1.39 -7.74 -13.87
CA ASP A 199 0.05 -7.85 -14.19
C ASP A 199 0.38 -9.24 -14.74
N LEU A 200 -0.17 -10.31 -14.14
CA LEU A 200 0.02 -11.68 -14.61
C LEU A 200 -0.62 -11.89 -15.98
N ALA A 201 -1.84 -11.40 -16.20
CA ALA A 201 -2.49 -11.52 -17.50
C ALA A 201 -1.68 -10.82 -18.60
N VAL A 202 -1.18 -9.61 -18.34
CA VAL A 202 -0.32 -8.86 -19.26
C VAL A 202 0.97 -9.62 -19.54
N GLU A 203 1.69 -10.04 -18.51
CA GLU A 203 2.98 -10.71 -18.66
C GLU A 203 2.86 -12.03 -19.44
N ILE A 204 1.88 -12.85 -19.09
CA ILE A 204 1.64 -14.14 -19.75
C ILE A 204 1.21 -13.93 -21.21
N SER A 205 0.46 -12.86 -21.51
CA SER A 205 -0.03 -12.57 -22.86
C SER A 205 1.09 -12.29 -23.89
N HIS A 206 2.33 -12.11 -23.44
CA HIS A 206 3.48 -11.94 -24.31
C HIS A 206 3.95 -13.25 -24.98
N THR A 207 3.72 -14.40 -24.34
CA THR A 207 4.21 -15.71 -24.82
C THR A 207 3.12 -16.78 -24.93
N ALA A 208 1.99 -16.62 -24.24
CA ALA A 208 0.85 -17.52 -24.32
C ALA A 208 0.17 -17.49 -25.70
N GLN A 209 -0.50 -18.58 -26.05
CA GLN A 209 -1.35 -18.63 -27.25
C GLN A 209 -2.56 -17.70 -27.08
N GLN A 210 -3.19 -17.71 -25.91
CA GLN A 210 -4.31 -16.83 -25.58
C GLN A 210 -4.42 -16.67 -24.06
N VAL A 211 -4.66 -15.43 -23.61
CA VAL A 211 -5.04 -15.15 -22.22
C VAL A 211 -6.48 -14.69 -22.15
N PHE A 212 -7.21 -15.23 -21.16
CA PHE A 212 -8.54 -14.78 -20.78
C PHE A 212 -8.48 -14.18 -19.37
N LEU A 213 -8.91 -12.93 -19.23
CA LEU A 213 -8.98 -12.27 -17.92
C LEU A 213 -10.43 -12.25 -17.44
N SER A 214 -10.74 -13.11 -16.46
CA SER A 214 -12.08 -13.26 -15.91
C SER A 214 -12.31 -12.31 -14.73
N THR A 215 -13.41 -11.56 -14.76
CA THR A 215 -13.81 -10.68 -13.66
C THR A 215 -15.32 -10.69 -13.43
N ARG A 216 -15.72 -10.88 -12.17
CA ARG A 216 -17.12 -10.79 -11.74
C ARG A 216 -17.68 -9.36 -11.68
N ARG A 217 -16.83 -8.34 -11.64
CA ARG A 217 -17.24 -6.96 -11.32
C ARG A 217 -16.71 -5.90 -12.27
N GLY A 218 -15.66 -6.18 -13.04
CA GLY A 218 -14.87 -5.13 -13.69
C GLY A 218 -14.02 -4.33 -12.69
N ALA A 219 -13.24 -3.40 -13.22
CA ALA A 219 -12.43 -2.46 -12.45
C ALA A 219 -12.14 -1.20 -13.28
N TRP A 220 -11.95 -0.09 -12.59
CA TRP A 220 -11.34 1.10 -13.18
C TRP A 220 -9.82 0.91 -13.20
N ILE A 221 -9.20 1.02 -14.38
CA ILE A 221 -7.76 0.81 -14.56
C ILE A 221 -7.07 2.17 -14.67
N LEU A 222 -6.06 2.37 -13.81
CA LEU A 222 -5.24 3.57 -13.80
C LEU A 222 -3.88 3.29 -14.41
N GLY A 223 -3.26 4.33 -14.98
CA GLY A 223 -1.85 4.31 -15.36
C GLY A 223 -0.98 4.97 -14.31
N ARG A 224 0.26 4.49 -14.19
CA ARG A 224 1.32 5.13 -13.42
C ARG A 224 1.72 6.47 -14.06
N VAL A 225 1.68 6.53 -15.39
CA VAL A 225 1.99 7.74 -16.18
C VAL A 225 0.75 8.64 -16.22
N ALA A 226 0.81 9.77 -15.52
CA ALA A 226 -0.27 10.76 -15.47
C ALA A 226 0.08 12.00 -16.32
N ASP A 227 -0.54 13.14 -16.00
CA ASP A 227 -0.43 14.37 -16.78
C ASP A 227 1.04 14.80 -16.94
N LYS A 228 1.41 15.14 -18.18
CA LYS A 228 2.78 15.55 -18.55
C LYS A 228 3.86 14.48 -18.25
N GLY A 229 3.48 13.22 -18.06
CA GLY A 229 4.39 12.13 -17.76
C GLY A 229 4.83 12.04 -16.30
N TYR A 230 4.23 12.83 -15.39
CA TYR A 230 4.51 12.72 -13.96
C TYR A 230 3.87 11.45 -13.37
N PRO A 231 4.43 10.92 -12.26
CA PRO A 231 3.80 9.86 -11.50
C PRO A 231 2.39 10.25 -11.02
N LEU A 232 1.45 9.29 -11.13
CA LEU A 232 0.05 9.49 -10.77
C LEU A 232 -0.16 9.99 -9.34
N ASP A 233 0.52 9.40 -8.38
CA ASP A 233 0.37 9.71 -6.96
C ASP A 233 0.93 11.09 -6.58
N ILE A 234 1.97 11.57 -7.28
CA ILE A 234 2.46 12.95 -7.14
C ILE A 234 1.39 13.97 -7.55
N ILE A 235 0.62 13.69 -8.59
CA ILE A 235 -0.43 14.58 -9.08
C ILE A 235 -1.71 14.49 -8.23
N LEU A 236 -2.08 13.27 -7.80
CA LEU A 236 -3.34 13.06 -7.09
C LEU A 236 -3.24 13.36 -5.59
N SER A 237 -2.15 12.98 -4.93
CA SER A 237 -2.00 13.06 -3.47
C SER A 237 -1.45 14.40 -3.03
N THR A 238 -2.23 15.47 -3.24
CA THR A 238 -1.91 16.84 -2.78
C THR A 238 -2.92 17.33 -1.75
N ARG A 239 -2.51 18.26 -0.87
CA ARG A 239 -3.42 18.85 0.13
C ARG A 239 -4.49 19.73 -0.52
N ALA A 240 -4.16 20.39 -1.62
CA ALA A 240 -5.14 21.13 -2.43
C ALA A 240 -6.24 20.21 -2.95
N ASN A 241 -5.90 19.02 -3.48
CA ASN A 241 -6.91 18.05 -3.92
C ASN A 241 -7.73 17.52 -2.75
N LEU A 242 -7.12 17.30 -1.59
CA LEU A 242 -7.86 16.94 -0.38
C LEU A 242 -8.85 18.04 0.03
N LEU A 243 -8.45 19.31 0.00
CA LEU A 243 -9.36 20.41 0.30
C LEU A 243 -10.50 20.49 -0.72
N LEU A 244 -10.21 20.34 -2.02
CA LEU A 244 -11.24 20.28 -3.06
C LEU A 244 -12.23 19.13 -2.82
N LYS A 245 -11.77 17.97 -2.36
CA LYS A 245 -12.64 16.84 -2.00
C LYS A 245 -13.64 17.17 -0.89
N GLN A 246 -13.34 18.14 -0.02
CA GLN A 246 -14.26 18.56 1.05
C GLN A 246 -15.37 19.48 0.54
N PHE A 247 -15.12 20.22 -0.55
CA PHE A 247 -16.10 21.14 -1.13
C PHE A 247 -17.03 20.52 -2.17
N PHE A 248 -16.69 19.33 -2.69
CA PHE A 248 -17.47 18.67 -3.74
C PHE A 248 -17.99 17.29 -3.30
N PRO A 249 -19.24 16.93 -3.65
CA PRO A 249 -19.75 15.58 -3.41
C PRO A 249 -18.86 14.52 -4.08
N LEU A 250 -18.60 13.42 -3.38
CA LEU A 250 -17.77 12.31 -3.89
C LEU A 250 -18.25 11.79 -5.26
N SER A 251 -19.56 11.83 -5.53
CA SER A 251 -20.15 11.45 -6.82
C SER A 251 -19.66 12.30 -7.99
N MET A 252 -19.48 13.61 -7.77
CA MET A 252 -19.01 14.53 -8.80
C MET A 252 -17.53 14.27 -9.10
N ILE A 253 -16.75 14.03 -8.06
CA ILE A 253 -15.33 13.68 -8.17
C ILE A 253 -15.17 12.35 -8.89
N ASP A 254 -15.97 11.34 -8.52
CA ASP A 254 -16.02 10.05 -9.22
C ASP A 254 -16.33 10.23 -10.71
N GLN A 255 -17.31 11.07 -11.07
CA GLN A 255 -17.65 11.34 -12.46
C GLN A 255 -16.50 11.99 -13.23
N LEU A 256 -15.83 12.99 -12.64
CA LEU A 256 -14.67 13.64 -13.27
C LEU A 256 -13.51 12.67 -13.49
N VAL A 257 -13.21 11.84 -12.48
CA VAL A 257 -12.15 10.82 -12.59
C VAL A 257 -12.53 9.78 -13.64
N GLN A 258 -13.76 9.27 -13.63
CA GLN A 258 -14.24 8.30 -14.62
C GLN A 258 -14.21 8.87 -16.03
N HIS A 259 -14.58 10.13 -16.22
CA HIS A 259 -14.48 10.80 -17.51
C HIS A 259 -13.02 10.86 -17.98
N LYS A 260 -12.09 11.27 -17.11
CA LYS A 260 -10.65 11.27 -17.43
C LYS A 260 -10.12 9.88 -17.79
N LEU A 261 -10.53 8.85 -17.06
CA LEU A 261 -10.14 7.46 -17.34
C LEU A 261 -10.71 6.98 -18.68
N ASN A 262 -11.98 7.24 -18.97
CA ASN A 262 -12.61 6.86 -20.24
C ASN A 262 -12.06 7.62 -21.44
N ASN A 263 -11.60 8.87 -21.26
CA ASN A 263 -10.92 9.62 -22.31
C ASN A 263 -9.56 9.01 -22.70
N ARG A 264 -8.93 8.24 -21.79
CA ARG A 264 -7.73 7.45 -22.14
C ARG A 264 -8.11 6.21 -22.95
N PHE A 265 -9.10 5.46 -22.48
CA PHE A 265 -9.77 4.38 -23.21
C PHE A 265 -11.11 4.06 -22.54
N ASP A 266 -12.18 3.86 -23.32
CA ASP A 266 -13.51 3.65 -22.77
C ASP A 266 -13.63 2.27 -22.12
N HIS A 267 -13.84 2.24 -20.80
CA HIS A 267 -13.89 1.00 -20.04
C HIS A 267 -15.09 0.11 -20.43
N SER A 268 -16.16 0.69 -20.99
CA SER A 268 -17.30 -0.07 -21.50
C SER A 268 -16.92 -0.80 -22.79
N HIS A 269 -16.26 -0.12 -23.72
CA HIS A 269 -15.79 -0.73 -24.98
C HIS A 269 -14.78 -1.86 -24.74
N TYR A 270 -13.98 -1.75 -23.68
CA TYR A 270 -12.95 -2.73 -23.32
C TYR A 270 -13.46 -3.82 -22.36
N GLY A 271 -14.75 -3.88 -22.03
CA GLY A 271 -15.30 -4.91 -21.15
C GLY A 271 -14.85 -4.83 -19.68
N LEU A 272 -14.41 -3.65 -19.23
CA LEU A 272 -13.83 -3.41 -17.89
C LEU A 272 -14.76 -2.63 -16.96
N LYS A 273 -15.74 -1.91 -17.49
CA LYS A 273 -16.57 -0.97 -16.73
C LYS A 273 -17.31 -1.66 -15.59
N PRO A 274 -17.03 -1.27 -14.33
CA PRO A 274 -17.72 -1.86 -13.19
C PRO A 274 -19.10 -1.25 -12.95
N LYS A 275 -19.95 -1.97 -12.22
CA LYS A 275 -21.25 -1.45 -11.73
C LYS A 275 -21.11 -0.41 -10.61
N HIS A 276 -19.94 -0.31 -9.97
CA HIS A 276 -19.67 0.60 -8.86
C HIS A 276 -18.90 1.86 -9.32
N ARG A 277 -18.91 2.89 -8.47
CA ARG A 277 -18.14 4.12 -8.72
C ARG A 277 -16.64 3.92 -8.53
N PHE A 278 -15.86 4.94 -8.89
CA PHE A 278 -14.40 4.87 -8.90
C PHE A 278 -13.84 4.64 -7.49
N ASN A 279 -14.22 5.48 -6.52
CA ASN A 279 -13.74 5.39 -5.14
C ASN A 279 -14.31 4.22 -4.30
N SER A 280 -15.07 3.31 -4.91
CA SER A 280 -15.71 2.15 -4.23
C SER A 280 -14.89 0.87 -4.28
N GLN A 281 -13.68 0.91 -4.84
CA GLN A 281 -12.81 -0.25 -4.98
C GLN A 281 -11.36 0.19 -4.82
N HIS A 282 -10.50 -0.69 -4.29
CA HIS A 282 -9.07 -0.45 -4.36
C HIS A 282 -8.62 -0.33 -5.83
N PRO A 283 -7.83 0.70 -6.20
CA PRO A 283 -7.47 0.97 -7.59
C PRO A 283 -6.64 -0.18 -8.18
N THR A 284 -6.91 -0.48 -9.44
CA THR A 284 -6.08 -1.39 -10.24
C THR A 284 -5.21 -0.55 -11.16
N VAL A 285 -3.90 -0.71 -11.06
CA VAL A 285 -2.92 0.11 -11.75
C VAL A 285 -2.15 -0.77 -12.73
N ASN A 286 -2.31 -0.50 -14.02
CA ASN A 286 -1.52 -1.14 -15.06
C ASN A 286 -1.49 -0.25 -16.31
N ASP A 287 -0.30 -0.07 -16.88
CA ASP A 287 -0.08 0.81 -18.03
C ASP A 287 -0.33 0.12 -19.37
N ASP A 288 -0.26 -1.22 -19.39
CA ASP A 288 -0.16 -2.05 -20.60
C ASP A 288 -1.47 -2.79 -20.95
N LEU A 289 -2.32 -3.07 -19.94
CA LEU A 289 -3.55 -3.86 -20.10
C LEU A 289 -4.42 -3.41 -21.28
N PRO A 290 -4.71 -2.10 -21.47
CA PRO A 290 -5.51 -1.67 -22.62
C PRO A 290 -4.89 -2.06 -23.96
N ASN A 291 -3.57 -1.97 -24.10
CA ASN A 291 -2.86 -2.35 -25.33
C ASN A 291 -2.91 -3.87 -25.57
N CYS A 292 -2.86 -4.67 -24.52
CA CYS A 292 -3.03 -6.13 -24.63
C CYS A 292 -4.48 -6.53 -25.00
N ILE A 293 -5.48 -5.78 -24.52
CA ILE A 293 -6.88 -6.03 -24.89
C ILE A 293 -7.13 -5.65 -26.36
N ILE A 294 -6.75 -4.44 -26.80
CA ILE A 294 -7.02 -3.98 -28.17
C ILE A 294 -6.27 -4.79 -29.24
N SER A 295 -5.15 -5.42 -28.87
CA SER A 295 -4.41 -6.33 -29.76
C SER A 295 -4.91 -7.79 -29.71
N GLY A 296 -5.94 -8.09 -28.90
CA GLY A 296 -6.53 -9.43 -28.77
C GLY A 296 -5.70 -10.41 -27.94
N LYS A 297 -4.52 -10.01 -27.44
CA LYS A 297 -3.67 -10.86 -26.59
C LYS A 297 -4.34 -11.24 -25.28
N ILE A 298 -5.18 -10.34 -24.76
CA ILE A 298 -6.05 -10.60 -23.61
C ILE A 298 -7.49 -10.42 -24.03
N ILE A 299 -8.31 -11.44 -23.79
CA ILE A 299 -9.75 -11.39 -23.98
C ILE A 299 -10.41 -11.26 -22.60
N MET A 300 -11.20 -10.20 -22.40
CA MET A 300 -11.98 -10.03 -21.17
C MET A 300 -13.12 -11.03 -21.13
N LYS A 301 -13.35 -11.64 -19.96
CA LYS A 301 -14.44 -12.58 -19.71
C LYS A 301 -15.23 -12.22 -18.46
N SER A 302 -16.51 -12.57 -18.47
CA SER A 302 -17.35 -12.58 -17.28
C SER A 302 -16.84 -13.62 -16.27
N ASN A 303 -17.52 -13.76 -15.13
CA ASN A 303 -17.14 -14.77 -14.15
C ASN A 303 -17.38 -16.19 -14.70
N ILE A 304 -16.67 -17.18 -14.16
CA ILE A 304 -16.85 -18.58 -14.53
C ILE A 304 -18.03 -19.16 -13.74
N THR A 305 -18.91 -19.87 -14.43
CA THR A 305 -20.01 -20.64 -13.83
C THR A 305 -19.58 -22.06 -13.48
N GLU A 306 -18.82 -22.70 -14.36
CA GLU A 306 -18.37 -24.08 -14.20
C GLU A 306 -17.12 -24.35 -15.06
N PHE A 307 -16.25 -25.21 -14.54
CA PHE A 307 -15.18 -25.86 -15.31
C PHE A 307 -15.61 -27.27 -15.73
N THR A 308 -15.26 -27.65 -16.95
CA THR A 308 -15.27 -29.07 -17.37
C THR A 308 -13.85 -29.63 -17.29
N ASP A 309 -13.64 -30.86 -17.75
CA ASP A 309 -12.31 -31.47 -17.86
C ASP A 309 -11.27 -30.58 -18.56
N THR A 310 -11.67 -29.79 -19.56
CA THR A 310 -10.75 -29.04 -20.44
C THR A 310 -11.25 -27.64 -20.84
N ALA A 311 -12.41 -27.22 -20.35
CA ALA A 311 -13.05 -25.95 -20.75
C ALA A 311 -13.55 -25.16 -19.53
N ALA A 312 -13.80 -23.87 -19.75
CA ALA A 312 -14.49 -23.00 -18.81
C ALA A 312 -15.77 -22.44 -19.45
N ILE A 313 -16.87 -22.48 -18.70
CA ILE A 313 -18.16 -21.89 -19.06
C ILE A 313 -18.31 -20.61 -18.24
N PHE A 314 -18.73 -19.53 -18.90
CA PHE A 314 -18.84 -18.20 -18.32
C PHE A 314 -20.29 -17.80 -18.07
N GLU A 315 -20.52 -16.80 -17.21
CA GLU A 315 -21.85 -16.30 -16.84
C GLU A 315 -22.64 -15.73 -18.03
N ASP A 316 -21.96 -15.30 -19.09
CA ASP A 316 -22.58 -14.86 -20.35
C ASP A 316 -22.95 -16.01 -21.30
N GLY A 317 -22.74 -17.27 -20.88
CA GLY A 317 -22.99 -18.46 -21.67
C GLY A 317 -21.89 -18.79 -22.68
N SER A 318 -20.85 -17.96 -22.81
CA SER A 318 -19.69 -18.30 -23.63
C SER A 318 -18.89 -19.44 -23.03
N LYS A 319 -18.19 -20.18 -23.88
CA LYS A 319 -17.35 -21.32 -23.51
C LYS A 319 -15.99 -21.17 -24.16
N GLU A 320 -14.93 -21.35 -23.39
CA GLU A 320 -13.57 -21.44 -23.91
C GLU A 320 -13.03 -22.85 -23.69
N GLU A 321 -12.65 -23.51 -24.78
CA GLU A 321 -12.13 -24.88 -24.76
C GLU A 321 -10.61 -24.93 -24.72
N ASN A 322 -10.08 -26.12 -24.44
CA ASN A 322 -8.64 -26.43 -24.41
C ASN A 322 -7.86 -25.46 -23.52
N ILE A 323 -8.35 -25.24 -22.30
CA ILE A 323 -7.65 -24.42 -21.31
C ILE A 323 -6.56 -25.28 -20.67
N ASP A 324 -5.31 -24.82 -20.77
CA ASP A 324 -4.17 -25.53 -20.21
C ASP A 324 -3.92 -25.14 -18.76
N CYS A 325 -4.20 -23.88 -18.41
CA CYS A 325 -3.93 -23.36 -17.08
C CYS A 325 -4.94 -22.32 -16.57
N VAL A 326 -5.21 -22.37 -15.26
CA VAL A 326 -6.03 -21.40 -14.53
C VAL A 326 -5.22 -20.77 -13.39
N ILE A 327 -5.14 -19.45 -13.34
CA ILE A 327 -4.46 -18.71 -12.28
C ILE A 327 -5.50 -17.97 -11.43
N PHE A 328 -5.59 -18.33 -10.16
CA PHE A 328 -6.41 -17.64 -9.17
C PHE A 328 -5.67 -16.43 -8.62
N ALA A 329 -5.93 -15.24 -9.17
CA ALA A 329 -5.48 -13.97 -8.63
C ALA A 329 -6.53 -13.38 -7.66
N THR A 330 -7.02 -14.22 -6.76
CA THR A 330 -8.18 -13.99 -5.89
C THR A 330 -7.84 -13.29 -4.57
N GLY A 331 -6.55 -13.03 -4.32
CA GLY A 331 -6.07 -12.20 -3.23
C GLY A 331 -5.60 -13.01 -2.02
N TYR A 332 -5.57 -12.38 -0.86
CA TYR A 332 -4.96 -12.96 0.33
C TYR A 332 -5.86 -12.79 1.55
N SER A 333 -5.71 -13.70 2.50
CA SER A 333 -6.19 -13.56 3.86
C SER A 333 -5.03 -13.25 4.81
N PHE A 334 -5.35 -12.83 6.04
CA PHE A 334 -4.36 -12.66 7.09
C PHE A 334 -4.85 -13.20 8.43
N SER A 335 -3.90 -13.64 9.25
CA SER A 335 -4.11 -14.15 10.60
C SER A 335 -2.86 -13.93 11.43
N PHE A 336 -2.97 -14.05 12.75
CA PHE A 336 -1.86 -13.91 13.69
C PHE A 336 -1.84 -15.14 14.61
N PRO A 337 -1.44 -16.32 14.10
CA PRO A 337 -1.54 -17.58 14.85
C PRO A 337 -0.78 -17.53 16.19
N PHE A 338 0.37 -16.85 16.22
CA PHE A 338 1.19 -16.65 17.42
C PHE A 338 0.54 -15.75 18.49
N LEU A 339 -0.52 -14.99 18.17
CA LEU A 339 -1.26 -14.19 19.15
C LEU A 339 -2.41 -14.97 19.83
N GLY A 340 -2.67 -16.22 19.41
CA GLY A 340 -3.75 -17.04 19.96
C GLY A 340 -5.08 -16.29 20.03
N ASN A 341 -5.68 -16.23 21.23
CA ASN A 341 -6.95 -15.55 21.47
C ASN A 341 -6.82 -14.05 21.78
N VAL A 342 -5.60 -13.49 21.85
CA VAL A 342 -5.39 -12.06 22.14
C VAL A 342 -5.99 -11.19 21.03
N MET A 343 -5.92 -11.63 19.78
CA MET A 343 -6.49 -10.95 18.63
C MET A 343 -7.11 -11.95 17.66
N ARG A 344 -8.44 -11.87 17.51
CA ARG A 344 -9.18 -12.70 16.55
C ARG A 344 -9.37 -11.97 15.23
N VAL A 345 -8.93 -12.60 14.14
CA VAL A 345 -9.25 -12.20 12.77
C VAL A 345 -10.30 -13.16 12.21
N VAL A 346 -11.37 -12.63 11.62
CA VAL A 346 -12.39 -13.44 10.93
C VAL A 346 -12.62 -12.81 9.57
N GLU A 347 -12.35 -13.56 8.49
CA GLU A 347 -12.53 -13.08 7.11
C GLU A 347 -11.89 -11.70 6.85
N ASN A 348 -10.64 -11.52 7.30
CA ASN A 348 -9.89 -10.26 7.26
C ASN A 348 -10.51 -9.10 8.05
N HIS A 349 -11.52 -9.34 8.88
CA HIS A 349 -12.00 -8.36 9.84
C HIS A 349 -11.26 -8.48 11.17
N ILE A 350 -10.78 -7.34 11.66
CA ILE A 350 -10.17 -7.19 12.97
C ILE A 350 -10.68 -5.88 13.61
N SER A 351 -10.66 -5.79 14.94
CA SER A 351 -11.04 -4.58 15.68
C SER A 351 -9.80 -3.96 16.31
N LEU A 352 -9.21 -2.98 15.62
CA LEU A 352 -8.03 -2.26 16.06
C LEU A 352 -8.27 -0.76 15.96
N TYR A 353 -8.00 -0.03 17.05
CA TYR A 353 -8.01 1.42 17.07
C TYR A 353 -6.97 1.95 16.09
N LYS A 354 -7.45 2.70 15.10
CA LYS A 354 -6.66 3.18 13.95
C LYS A 354 -5.82 2.09 13.28
N PHE A 355 -6.28 0.83 13.26
CA PHE A 355 -5.54 -0.32 12.70
C PHE A 355 -4.21 -0.66 13.40
N VAL A 356 -3.97 -0.16 14.62
CA VAL A 356 -2.72 -0.38 15.37
C VAL A 356 -2.95 -1.09 16.71
N PHE A 357 -3.80 -0.54 17.58
CA PHE A 357 -3.95 -1.01 18.96
C PHE A 357 -5.24 -1.79 19.19
N SER A 358 -5.21 -2.86 19.98
CA SER A 358 -6.45 -3.50 20.44
C SER A 358 -7.09 -2.66 21.57
N PRO A 359 -8.40 -2.35 21.49
CA PRO A 359 -9.09 -1.60 22.53
C PRO A 359 -9.33 -2.43 23.81
N HIS A 360 -9.09 -3.74 23.75
CA HIS A 360 -9.37 -4.70 24.83
C HIS A 360 -8.14 -5.05 25.69
N LEU A 361 -6.99 -4.43 25.41
CA LEU A 361 -5.80 -4.61 26.24
C LEU A 361 -5.80 -3.64 27.41
N GLU A 362 -5.52 -4.15 28.61
CA GLU A 362 -5.41 -3.38 29.84
C GLU A 362 -4.18 -2.45 29.82
N LYS A 363 -3.13 -2.86 29.10
CA LYS A 363 -1.90 -2.09 28.86
C LYS A 363 -1.67 -1.95 27.35
N PRO A 364 -1.38 -0.74 26.83
CA PRO A 364 -1.21 -0.51 25.40
C PRO A 364 0.20 -0.88 24.93
N THR A 365 0.65 -2.10 25.20
CA THR A 365 2.03 -2.58 24.96
C THR A 365 2.13 -3.55 23.77
N LEU A 366 1.09 -3.67 22.96
CA LEU A 366 1.12 -4.43 21.71
C LEU A 366 0.47 -3.64 20.59
N ALA A 367 1.20 -3.49 19.48
CA ALA A 367 0.76 -2.75 18.30
C ALA A 367 0.99 -3.56 17.01
N ILE A 368 0.02 -3.51 16.11
CA ILE A 368 0.10 -4.09 14.77
C ILE A 368 0.49 -3.00 13.78
N ILE A 369 1.55 -3.23 12.99
CA ILE A 369 2.09 -2.21 12.09
C ILE A 369 2.03 -2.68 10.63
N GLY A 370 1.52 -1.82 9.76
CA GLY A 370 1.33 -2.11 8.33
C GLY A 370 0.13 -3.00 8.03
N LEU A 371 -0.84 -3.14 8.94
CA LEU A 371 -2.12 -3.81 8.66
C LEU A 371 -3.15 -2.83 8.08
N VAL A 372 -2.80 -2.21 6.96
CA VAL A 372 -3.65 -1.28 6.21
C VAL A 372 -3.43 -1.45 4.71
N GLN A 373 -4.46 -1.16 3.91
CA GLN A 373 -4.38 -1.02 2.47
C GLN A 373 -4.65 0.44 2.09
N PRO A 374 -3.62 1.27 1.96
CA PRO A 374 -3.79 2.67 1.64
C PRO A 374 -4.07 2.92 0.16
N LEU A 375 -4.81 3.98 -0.15
CA LEU A 375 -4.74 4.67 -1.45
C LEU A 375 -3.45 5.50 -1.54
N GLY A 376 -2.30 4.82 -1.47
CA GLY A 376 -0.96 5.42 -1.37
C GLY A 376 0.08 4.38 -0.98
N ALA A 377 1.25 4.83 -0.51
CA ALA A 377 2.33 3.94 -0.11
C ALA A 377 2.21 3.48 1.35
N ILE A 378 2.52 2.22 1.62
CA ILE A 378 2.44 1.64 2.97
C ILE A 378 3.64 1.99 3.85
N MET A 379 4.84 2.12 3.28
CA MET A 379 6.09 2.36 4.02
C MET A 379 6.05 3.62 4.89
N PRO A 380 5.66 4.81 4.39
CA PRO A 380 5.53 6.00 5.23
C PRO A 380 4.41 5.89 6.26
N ILE A 381 3.33 5.15 5.96
CA ILE A 381 2.27 4.88 6.93
C ILE A 381 2.79 3.99 8.07
N ALA A 382 3.48 2.91 7.75
CA ALA A 382 4.08 2.01 8.73
C ALA A 382 5.10 2.76 9.62
N GLU A 383 5.89 3.67 9.03
CA GLU A 383 6.78 4.55 9.81
C GLU A 383 6.00 5.44 10.78
N LEU A 384 4.92 6.07 10.34
CA LEU A 384 4.16 6.97 11.21
C LEU A 384 3.37 6.20 12.29
N GLN A 385 2.87 5.02 11.97
CA GLN A 385 2.33 4.06 12.95
C GLN A 385 3.40 3.69 13.99
N ALA A 386 4.62 3.39 13.55
CA ALA A 386 5.74 3.05 14.44
C ALA A 386 6.11 4.23 15.36
N ARG A 387 6.26 5.45 14.82
CA ARG A 387 6.53 6.67 15.59
C ARG A 387 5.46 6.94 16.65
N TRP A 388 4.20 6.66 16.34
CA TRP A 388 3.13 6.76 17.33
C TRP A 388 3.21 5.65 18.37
N ALA A 389 3.36 4.40 17.93
CA ALA A 389 3.36 3.25 18.82
C ALA A 389 4.51 3.29 19.85
N THR A 390 5.73 3.64 19.44
CA THR A 390 6.88 3.74 20.35
C THR A 390 6.70 4.83 21.40
N ARG A 391 6.02 5.93 21.06
CA ARG A 391 5.67 7.00 22.01
C ARG A 391 4.59 6.56 22.99
N VAL A 392 3.61 5.77 22.55
CA VAL A 392 2.61 5.15 23.44
C VAL A 392 3.29 4.19 24.42
N PHE A 393 4.23 3.35 23.96
CA PHE A 393 4.97 2.44 24.85
C PHE A 393 5.79 3.16 25.92
N LYS A 394 6.27 4.37 25.62
CA LYS A 394 6.97 5.23 26.58
C LYS A 394 6.06 6.05 27.49
N GLY A 395 4.75 6.06 27.25
CA GLY A 395 3.81 6.96 27.94
C GLY A 395 3.97 8.43 27.53
N LEU A 396 4.58 8.71 26.38
CA LEU A 396 4.69 10.07 25.81
C LEU A 396 3.50 10.44 24.92
N ALA A 397 2.65 9.47 24.60
CA ALA A 397 1.38 9.63 23.94
C ALA A 397 0.38 8.67 24.61
N GLU A 398 -0.85 9.11 24.82
CA GLU A 398 -1.88 8.32 25.49
C GLU A 398 -2.92 7.83 24.47
N LEU A 399 -3.49 6.66 24.73
CA LEU A 399 -4.68 6.20 24.01
C LEU A 399 -5.93 6.76 24.71
N PRO A 400 -7.00 7.07 23.95
CA PRO A 400 -8.26 7.45 24.56
C PRO A 400 -8.90 6.25 25.29
N SER A 401 -10.04 6.48 25.93
CA SER A 401 -10.78 5.41 26.63
C SER A 401 -11.18 4.27 25.68
N THR A 402 -11.38 3.07 26.24
CA THR A 402 -11.86 1.91 25.46
C THR A 402 -13.15 2.21 24.70
N SER A 403 -14.08 2.96 25.30
CA SER A 403 -15.32 3.37 24.62
C SER A 403 -15.08 4.26 23.41
N GLU A 404 -14.17 5.23 23.51
CA GLU A 404 -13.82 6.13 22.40
C GLU A 404 -13.10 5.37 21.28
N MET A 405 -12.19 4.45 21.65
CA MET A 405 -11.53 3.58 20.67
C MET A 405 -12.52 2.68 19.94
N ILE A 406 -13.50 2.09 20.64
CA ILE A 406 -14.54 1.27 20.03
C ILE A 406 -15.43 2.11 19.11
N SER A 407 -15.80 3.33 19.52
CA SER A 407 -16.56 4.25 18.66
C SER A 407 -15.82 4.56 17.37
N ASP A 408 -14.53 4.92 17.43
CA ASP A 408 -13.69 5.15 16.24
C ASP A 408 -13.66 3.94 15.31
N ILE A 409 -13.51 2.73 15.86
CA ILE A 409 -13.51 1.48 15.09
C ILE A 409 -14.85 1.29 14.37
N ILE A 410 -15.97 1.51 15.06
CA ILE A 410 -17.31 1.35 14.49
C ILE A 410 -17.53 2.38 13.38
N ASP A 411 -17.20 3.65 13.62
CA ASP A 411 -17.37 4.74 12.66
C ASP A 411 -16.55 4.52 11.38
N LYS A 412 -15.30 4.06 11.53
CA LYS A 412 -14.43 3.70 10.40
C LYS A 412 -14.95 2.49 9.63
N LYS A 413 -15.39 1.44 10.34
CA LYS A 413 -16.00 0.26 9.69
C LYS A 413 -17.25 0.63 8.92
N PHE A 414 -18.12 1.46 9.50
CA PHE A 414 -19.33 1.94 8.85
C PHE A 414 -19.02 2.79 7.62
N SER A 415 -18.11 3.77 7.75
CA SER A 415 -17.71 4.65 6.65
C SER A 415 -17.07 3.88 5.48
N MET A 416 -16.22 2.90 5.79
CA MET A 416 -15.61 2.02 4.80
C MET A 416 -16.64 1.12 4.13
N ALA A 417 -17.56 0.50 4.88
CA ALA A 417 -18.62 -0.35 4.32
C ALA A 417 -19.60 0.42 3.42
N LYS A 418 -19.85 1.70 3.73
CA LYS A 418 -20.66 2.60 2.88
C LYS A 418 -19.96 2.95 1.56
N ARG A 419 -18.62 3.09 1.58
CA ARG A 419 -17.84 3.50 0.41
C ARG A 419 -17.45 2.33 -0.49
N TYR A 420 -16.88 1.26 0.07
CA TYR A 420 -16.26 0.17 -0.67
C TYR A 420 -17.21 -0.98 -0.93
N VAL A 421 -17.06 -1.65 -2.08
CA VAL A 421 -17.84 -2.85 -2.39
C VAL A 421 -17.53 -3.98 -1.41
N LYS A 422 -18.59 -4.65 -0.91
CA LYS A 422 -18.47 -5.75 0.06
C LYS A 422 -17.59 -6.88 -0.50
N SER A 423 -16.42 -7.08 0.11
CA SER A 423 -15.44 -8.10 -0.24
C SER A 423 -14.40 -8.22 0.88
N GLN A 424 -13.88 -9.42 1.15
CA GLN A 424 -12.84 -9.65 2.17
C GLN A 424 -11.52 -8.89 1.93
N ARG A 425 -11.31 -8.32 0.74
CA ARG A 425 -10.16 -7.47 0.42
C ARG A 425 -10.32 -6.00 0.86
N HIS A 426 -11.53 -5.56 1.20
CA HIS A 426 -11.82 -4.15 1.54
C HIS A 426 -12.17 -4.00 3.03
N THR A 427 -11.35 -4.57 3.91
CA THR A 427 -11.56 -4.55 5.37
C THR A 427 -10.60 -3.63 6.13
N ILE A 428 -9.59 -3.09 5.45
CA ILE A 428 -8.49 -2.32 6.04
C ILE A 428 -8.09 -1.12 5.15
N GLN A 429 -9.02 -0.56 4.37
CA GLN A 429 -8.73 0.53 3.43
C GLN A 429 -8.59 1.88 4.15
N VAL A 430 -7.59 2.68 3.76
CA VAL A 430 -7.40 4.05 4.28
C VAL A 430 -7.05 5.03 3.15
N ASP A 431 -7.50 6.28 3.28
CA ASP A 431 -7.03 7.36 2.41
C ASP A 431 -5.70 7.91 2.96
N TYR A 432 -4.70 8.05 2.08
CA TYR A 432 -3.31 8.28 2.48
C TYR A 432 -3.11 9.55 3.30
N ILE A 433 -3.54 10.72 2.81
CA ILE A 433 -3.26 12.00 3.50
C ILE A 433 -4.05 12.10 4.80
N GLU A 434 -5.33 11.74 4.77
CA GLU A 434 -6.23 11.79 5.93
C GLU A 434 -5.70 10.92 7.07
N TYR A 435 -5.30 9.69 6.77
CA TYR A 435 -4.76 8.77 7.77
C TYR A 435 -3.37 9.20 8.26
N MET A 436 -2.49 9.67 7.38
CA MET A 436 -1.19 10.20 7.78
C MET A 436 -1.34 11.43 8.67
N ASP A 437 -2.23 12.37 8.34
CA ASP A 437 -2.52 13.53 9.17
C ASP A 437 -3.15 13.16 10.51
N GLU A 438 -4.04 12.16 10.52
CA GLU A 438 -4.64 11.62 11.73
C GLU A 438 -3.58 11.11 12.71
N LEU A 439 -2.68 10.22 12.25
CA LEU A 439 -1.59 9.70 13.07
C LEU A 439 -0.59 10.79 13.46
N ALA A 440 -0.24 11.67 12.52
CA ALA A 440 0.70 12.76 12.78
C ALA A 440 0.19 13.74 13.84
N SER A 441 -1.13 13.92 13.94
CA SER A 441 -1.74 14.79 14.95
C SER A 441 -1.60 14.20 16.35
N LEU A 442 -1.67 12.88 16.51
CA LEU A 442 -1.54 12.19 17.81
C LEU A 442 -0.17 12.40 18.46
N ILE A 443 0.85 12.72 17.68
CA ILE A 443 2.22 12.93 18.16
C ILE A 443 2.76 14.34 17.83
N GLY A 444 1.90 15.26 17.36
CA GLY A 444 2.27 16.65 17.12
C GLY A 444 3.24 16.89 15.95
N VAL A 445 3.25 16.01 14.94
CA VAL A 445 4.16 16.10 13.78
C VAL A 445 3.44 16.46 12.48
N LYS A 446 2.12 16.69 12.53
CA LYS A 446 1.34 17.19 11.40
C LYS A 446 1.82 18.60 11.04
N PRO A 447 2.17 18.89 9.77
CA PRO A 447 2.70 20.19 9.39
C PRO A 447 1.66 21.30 9.53
N SER A 448 2.05 22.42 10.14
CA SER A 448 1.19 23.60 10.32
C SER A 448 1.14 24.48 9.05
N VAL A 449 0.53 23.97 7.97
CA VAL A 449 0.54 24.59 6.62
C VAL A 449 0.14 26.06 6.63
N TRP A 450 -0.97 26.42 7.29
CA TRP A 450 -1.47 27.80 7.31
C TRP A 450 -0.50 28.79 7.96
N SER A 451 0.12 28.42 9.09
CA SER A 451 1.14 29.24 9.74
C SER A 451 2.41 29.42 8.89
N ARG A 452 2.70 28.46 8.00
CA ARG A 452 3.85 28.52 7.10
C ARG A 452 3.66 29.52 5.97
N PHE A 453 2.42 29.88 5.58
CA PHE A 453 2.22 30.95 4.59
C PHE A 453 2.76 32.30 5.06
N ILE A 454 2.88 32.50 6.38
CA ILE A 454 3.49 33.70 6.98
C ILE A 454 5.00 33.51 7.16
N THR A 455 5.43 32.37 7.70
CA THR A 455 6.82 32.16 8.13
C THR A 455 7.76 31.61 7.05
N ASP A 456 7.24 30.89 6.05
CA ASP A 456 7.98 30.31 4.93
C ASP A 456 7.05 30.06 3.73
N PRO A 457 6.66 31.12 2.99
CA PRO A 457 5.65 31.04 1.94
C PRO A 457 5.99 30.04 0.83
N LYS A 458 7.28 29.92 0.49
CA LYS A 458 7.76 28.98 -0.53
C LYS A 458 7.50 27.54 -0.11
N LEU A 459 7.82 27.19 1.13
CA LEU A 459 7.51 25.86 1.65
C LEU A 459 5.99 25.66 1.75
N ALA A 460 5.23 26.65 2.22
CA ALA A 460 3.77 26.53 2.35
C ALA A 460 3.08 26.23 1.02
N GLN A 461 3.53 26.88 -0.07
CA GLN A 461 3.03 26.62 -1.41
C GLN A 461 3.28 25.17 -1.84
N GLU A 462 4.49 24.65 -1.63
CA GLU A 462 4.84 23.25 -1.94
C GLU A 462 4.10 22.26 -1.04
N LEU A 463 3.90 22.57 0.25
CA LEU A 463 3.12 21.73 1.16
C LEU A 463 1.66 21.61 0.72
N PHE A 464 1.08 22.70 0.23
CA PHE A 464 -0.34 22.75 -0.10
C PHE A 464 -0.64 22.26 -1.52
N PHE A 465 0.05 22.79 -2.53
CA PHE A 465 -0.19 22.49 -3.94
C PHE A 465 0.68 21.36 -4.48
N GLY A 466 1.85 21.13 -3.90
CA GLY A 466 2.74 20.03 -4.27
C GLY A 466 2.28 18.69 -3.72
N ALA A 467 3.06 17.65 -4.02
CA ALA A 467 2.81 16.30 -3.54
C ALA A 467 2.94 16.22 -2.01
N CYS A 468 2.03 15.49 -1.37
CA CYS A 468 2.03 15.23 0.07
C CYS A 468 3.08 14.16 0.42
N THR A 469 4.36 14.47 0.21
CA THR A 469 5.45 13.53 0.44
C THR A 469 5.70 13.25 1.92
N PRO A 470 6.24 12.07 2.28
CA PRO A 470 6.49 11.67 3.67
C PRO A 470 7.37 12.68 4.45
N TYR A 471 8.26 13.39 3.76
CA TYR A 471 9.12 14.42 4.35
C TYR A 471 8.37 15.48 5.17
N GLN A 472 7.11 15.77 4.80
CA GLN A 472 6.29 16.78 5.47
C GLN A 472 6.10 16.47 6.96
N TYR A 473 6.07 15.18 7.33
CA TYR A 473 5.85 14.70 8.70
C TYR A 473 7.12 14.70 9.57
N ARG A 474 8.23 15.24 9.04
CA ARG A 474 9.50 15.48 9.76
C ARG A 474 9.86 16.97 9.82
N LEU A 475 8.95 17.87 9.44
CA LEU A 475 9.18 19.33 9.51
C LEU A 475 9.13 19.89 10.93
N GLN A 476 8.37 19.25 11.82
CA GLN A 476 8.13 19.69 13.19
C GLN A 476 7.84 18.51 14.11
N GLY A 477 7.77 18.80 15.41
CA GLY A 477 7.50 17.80 16.44
C GLY A 477 8.68 16.85 16.68
N PRO A 478 8.44 15.78 17.46
CA PRO A 478 9.46 14.78 17.77
C PRO A 478 10.05 14.12 16.53
N GLY A 479 11.37 13.94 16.52
CA GLY A 479 12.10 13.35 15.39
C GLY A 479 12.20 14.24 14.16
N LYS A 480 12.05 15.58 14.31
CA LYS A 480 12.27 16.54 13.21
C LYS A 480 13.59 16.26 12.47
N TRP A 481 13.56 16.29 11.14
CA TRP A 481 14.74 16.10 10.29
C TRP A 481 15.14 17.42 9.61
N GLU A 482 16.40 17.82 9.76
CA GLU A 482 16.92 19.07 9.20
C GLU A 482 16.80 19.13 7.66
N GLY A 483 16.97 17.99 6.99
CA GLY A 483 16.87 17.87 5.54
C GLY A 483 15.44 17.94 4.99
N ALA A 484 14.39 17.88 5.83
CA ALA A 484 13.01 17.75 5.40
C ALA A 484 12.57 18.88 4.47
N ARG A 485 12.87 20.13 4.84
CA ARG A 485 12.55 21.31 4.01
C ARG A 485 13.23 21.22 2.64
N LYS A 486 14.53 20.90 2.62
CA LYS A 486 15.29 20.79 1.36
C LYS A 486 14.73 19.67 0.50
N ALA A 487 14.43 18.51 1.09
CA ALA A 487 13.86 17.36 0.38
C ALA A 487 12.53 17.72 -0.30
N ILE A 488 11.62 18.41 0.41
CA ILE A 488 10.33 18.86 -0.15
C ILE A 488 10.56 19.80 -1.34
N LEU A 489 11.38 20.84 -1.16
CA LEU A 489 11.58 21.86 -2.20
C LEU A 489 12.32 21.34 -3.46
N THR A 490 13.04 20.22 -3.34
CA THR A 490 13.84 19.62 -4.43
C THR A 490 13.26 18.32 -4.96
N GLN A 491 12.06 17.90 -4.50
CA GLN A 491 11.44 16.64 -4.91
C GLN A 491 11.21 16.56 -6.43
N HIS A 492 10.82 17.66 -7.05
CA HIS A 492 10.62 17.73 -8.50
C HIS A 492 11.91 17.45 -9.29
N GLU A 493 13.06 17.90 -8.79
CA GLU A 493 14.35 17.64 -9.42
C GLU A 493 14.67 16.14 -9.38
N ARG A 494 14.47 15.49 -8.23
CA ARG A 494 14.69 14.04 -8.09
C ARG A 494 13.72 13.20 -8.91
N VAL A 495 12.48 13.66 -9.11
CA VAL A 495 11.49 13.00 -9.99
C VAL A 495 11.93 13.07 -11.45
N LEU A 496 12.48 14.20 -11.89
CA LEU A 496 12.89 14.40 -13.28
C LEU A 496 14.27 13.83 -13.60
N LYS A 497 15.18 13.77 -12.61
CA LYS A 497 16.57 13.31 -12.80
C LYS A 497 16.69 11.95 -13.53
N PRO A 498 15.97 10.87 -13.16
CA PRO A 498 16.09 9.59 -13.86
C PRO A 498 15.40 9.57 -15.24
N LEU A 499 14.62 10.61 -15.57
CA LEU A 499 13.91 10.74 -16.85
C LEU A 499 14.68 11.61 -17.86
N GLN A 500 15.35 12.65 -17.38
CA GLN A 500 16.11 13.61 -18.20
C GLN A 500 17.54 13.12 -18.51
N THR A 501 17.67 11.86 -18.93
CA THR A 501 18.97 11.22 -19.21
C THR A 501 19.60 11.69 -20.53
N ARG A 502 18.82 12.39 -21.37
CA ARG A 502 19.27 13.07 -22.58
C ARG A 502 18.89 14.54 -22.50
N LEU A 503 19.88 15.43 -22.68
CA LEU A 503 19.63 16.86 -22.77
C LEU A 503 18.87 17.19 -24.05
N VAL A 504 17.77 17.91 -23.90
CA VAL A 504 17.00 18.49 -25.01
C VAL A 504 17.13 20.00 -24.89
N THR A 505 17.67 20.64 -25.92
CA THR A 505 17.62 22.11 -26.05
C THR A 505 16.16 22.52 -26.09
N GLN A 506 15.65 23.15 -25.04
CA GLN A 506 14.29 23.71 -25.05
C GLN A 506 14.25 24.83 -26.10
N SER A 507 13.79 24.52 -27.32
CA SER A 507 13.37 25.57 -28.26
C SER A 507 12.09 26.19 -27.73
N ASP A 508 12.17 27.48 -27.42
CA ASP A 508 11.10 28.40 -27.07
C ASP A 508 10.11 27.96 -25.98
N LYS A 509 10.40 28.43 -24.76
CA LYS A 509 9.36 28.71 -23.77
C LYS A 509 8.45 29.80 -24.34
N ASN A 510 7.46 29.42 -25.15
CA ASN A 510 6.26 30.23 -25.28
C ASN A 510 5.66 30.28 -23.87
N ALA A 511 5.85 31.42 -23.21
CA ALA A 511 5.28 31.74 -21.92
C ALA A 511 3.75 31.82 -22.06
N SER A 512 3.10 30.66 -22.14
CA SER A 512 1.67 30.58 -21.95
C SER A 512 1.40 30.87 -20.48
N VAL A 513 0.86 32.07 -20.23
CA VAL A 513 0.34 32.43 -18.90
C VAL A 513 -0.61 31.31 -18.47
N PRO A 514 -0.36 30.64 -17.32
CA PRO A 514 -1.19 29.55 -16.85
C PRO A 514 -2.67 29.95 -16.82
N LEU A 515 -3.57 29.05 -17.21
CA LEU A 515 -5.00 29.33 -17.34
C LEU A 515 -5.60 29.95 -16.07
N TRP A 516 -5.12 29.55 -14.89
CA TRP A 516 -5.57 30.10 -13.62
C TRP A 516 -5.20 31.59 -13.45
N PHE A 517 -4.03 32.03 -13.91
CA PHE A 517 -3.68 33.46 -13.90
C PHE A 517 -4.56 34.25 -14.87
N LYS A 518 -4.96 33.65 -16.00
CA LYS A 518 -5.94 34.26 -16.91
C LYS A 518 -7.33 34.35 -16.26
N LEU A 519 -7.75 33.30 -15.54
CA LEU A 519 -9.04 33.26 -14.83
C LEU A 519 -9.08 34.20 -13.62
N VAL A 520 -8.00 34.27 -12.83
CA VAL A 520 -7.86 35.23 -11.74
C VAL A 520 -7.79 36.65 -12.29
N GLY A 521 -7.06 36.87 -13.38
CA GLY A 521 -7.06 38.13 -14.11
C GLY A 521 -8.46 38.54 -14.57
N LEU A 522 -9.22 37.60 -15.15
CA LEU A 522 -10.62 37.81 -15.54
C LEU A 522 -11.53 38.10 -14.34
N LEU A 523 -11.39 37.38 -13.23
CA LEU A 523 -12.17 37.61 -12.01
C LEU A 523 -11.85 38.96 -11.37
N LEU A 524 -10.58 39.36 -11.33
CA LEU A 524 -10.16 40.68 -10.88
C LEU A 524 -10.66 41.79 -11.82
N LEU A 525 -10.68 41.53 -13.13
CA LEU A 525 -11.26 42.45 -14.11
C LEU A 525 -12.76 42.61 -13.90
N PHE A 526 -13.48 41.50 -13.67
CA PHE A 526 -14.91 41.52 -13.34
C PHE A 526 -15.19 42.24 -12.02
N ALA A 527 -14.38 42.02 -10.99
CA ALA A 527 -14.51 42.72 -9.70
C ALA A 527 -14.21 44.21 -9.84
N ALA A 528 -13.23 44.60 -10.66
CA ALA A 528 -12.92 46.01 -10.94
C ALA A 528 -14.02 46.70 -11.75
N ILE A 529 -14.61 46.01 -12.74
CA ILE A 529 -15.76 46.51 -13.51
C ILE A 529 -16.97 46.68 -12.60
N TRP A 530 -17.21 45.73 -11.69
CA TRP A 530 -18.33 45.79 -10.74
C TRP A 530 -18.12 46.81 -9.62
N ALA A 531 -16.90 47.24 -9.35
CA ALA A 531 -16.61 48.33 -8.42
C ALA A 531 -16.72 49.73 -9.07
N TYR A 532 -16.85 49.81 -10.40
CA TYR A 532 -16.91 51.06 -11.18
C TYR A 532 -18.33 51.38 -11.71
N PHE A 533 -19.28 50.47 -11.53
CA PHE A 533 -20.73 50.65 -11.72
C PHE A 533 -21.42 50.42 -10.38
#